data_AF-A0A2E3QVI8-F1
#
_entry.id   AF-A0A2E3QVI8-F1
#
_cell.length_a   1.000
_cell.length_b   1.000
_cell.length_c   1.000
_cell.angle_alpha   90.00
_cell.angle_beta   90.00
_cell.angle_gamma   90.00
#
_symmetry.space_group_name_H-M   'P 1'
#
loop_
_entity.id
_entity.type
_entity.pdbx_description
1 polymer ?
#
loop_
_entity_poly.entity_id
_entity_poly.type
_entity_poly.pdbx_seq_one_letter_code
_entity_poly.pdbx_strand_id
1 'polypeptide(L)'
;MKLGLICEGVQGGADELVLSALIKRLRPSLRGPDDVDPDDPSDEPDFKILPLENKPNLKAMCGSAAKRLMQTDGCERVGIIWDLYPKWGRDTDCARDHTDVLDSLNKAKVDLARVECLCVVAEIETWFLMDRSAIQTVIKRLAHPHPIKMPSIRKPLDITKPKVKLIDLFKSCRVRKYQEHVHNIQIAAEVNLDRLQRCPSFADFDTRVLP
;
A
#
# COMPACT_ATOMS: atom_id res chain seq x y z
N MET A 1 9.57 -3.28 -18.17
CA MET A 1 8.22 -3.56 -17.70
C MET A 1 7.68 -2.31 -17.05
N LYS A 2 6.63 -1.70 -17.59
CA LYS A 2 5.95 -0.58 -16.93
C LYS A 2 4.77 -1.06 -16.10
N LEU A 3 4.74 -0.74 -14.81
CA LEU A 3 3.71 -1.19 -13.86
C LEU A 3 2.69 -0.09 -13.56
N GLY A 4 1.40 -0.41 -13.64
CA GLY A 4 0.33 0.42 -13.08
C GLY A 4 -0.13 -0.14 -11.74
N LEU A 5 -0.39 0.71 -10.76
CA LEU A 5 -1.10 0.34 -9.54
C LEU A 5 -2.32 1.22 -9.37
N ILE A 6 -3.41 0.61 -8.90
CA ILE A 6 -4.62 1.29 -8.49
C ILE A 6 -4.83 0.97 -7.02
N CYS A 7 -5.04 1.98 -6.18
CA CYS A 7 -5.24 1.78 -4.75
C CYS A 7 -6.35 2.66 -4.17
N GLU A 8 -6.77 2.35 -2.95
CA GLU A 8 -7.55 3.29 -2.14
C GLU A 8 -6.69 4.51 -1.74
N GLY A 9 -7.34 5.56 -1.26
CA GLY A 9 -6.64 6.77 -0.81
C GLY A 9 -6.60 7.88 -1.87
N VAL A 10 -6.09 9.04 -1.48
CA VAL A 10 -6.03 10.23 -2.35
C VAL A 10 -4.64 10.36 -2.96
N GLN A 11 -4.53 11.13 -4.05
CA GLN A 11 -3.24 11.52 -4.61
C GLN A 11 -2.37 12.23 -3.55
N GLY A 12 -1.11 11.82 -3.44
CA GLY A 12 -0.18 12.26 -2.38
C GLY A 12 -0.53 11.70 -0.99
N GLY A 13 -1.44 10.73 -0.91
CA GLY A 13 -1.90 10.10 0.32
C GLY A 13 -0.90 9.09 0.89
N ALA A 14 -1.16 8.63 2.12
CA ALA A 14 -0.28 7.68 2.80
C ALA A 14 -0.11 6.36 2.02
N ASP A 15 -1.20 5.80 1.50
CA ASP A 15 -1.17 4.50 0.80
C ASP A 15 -0.31 4.56 -0.46
N GLU A 16 -0.47 5.62 -1.27
CA GLU A 16 0.35 5.86 -2.46
C GLU A 16 1.84 5.94 -2.10
N LEU A 17 2.18 6.76 -1.11
CA LEU A 17 3.56 6.99 -0.72
C LEU A 17 4.20 5.75 -0.10
N VAL A 18 3.42 4.96 0.65
CA VAL A 18 3.86 3.68 1.22
C VAL A 18 4.10 2.66 0.12
N LEU A 19 3.15 2.49 -0.79
CA LEU A 19 3.29 1.55 -1.91
C LEU A 19 4.50 1.92 -2.77
N SER A 20 4.67 3.21 -3.10
CA SER A 20 5.84 3.72 -3.83
C SER A 20 7.14 3.36 -3.10
N ALA A 21 7.23 3.65 -1.79
CA ALA A 21 8.40 3.33 -0.99
C ALA A 21 8.70 1.83 -0.95
N LEU A 22 7.68 0.97 -0.81
CA LEU A 22 7.84 -0.48 -0.77
C LEU A 22 8.26 -1.06 -2.12
N ILE A 23 7.73 -0.54 -3.24
CA ILE A 23 8.14 -0.94 -4.60
C ILE A 23 9.62 -0.64 -4.80
N LYS A 24 10.06 0.59 -4.50
CA LYS A 24 11.49 0.97 -4.63
C LYS A 24 12.40 0.08 -3.77
N ARG A 25 11.91 -0.45 -2.65
CA ARG A 25 12.69 -1.38 -1.81
C ARG A 25 12.69 -2.81 -2.32
N LEU A 26 11.57 -3.29 -2.86
CA LEU A 26 11.44 -4.64 -3.42
C LEU A 26 12.09 -4.77 -4.80
N ARG A 27 12.06 -3.70 -5.60
CA ARG A 27 12.59 -3.62 -6.96
C ARG A 27 13.38 -2.31 -7.13
N PRO A 28 14.60 -2.20 -6.59
CA PRO A 28 15.40 -0.97 -6.60
C PRO A 28 15.78 -0.45 -8.00
N SER A 29 15.66 -1.30 -9.02
CA SER A 29 15.90 -0.91 -10.42
C SER A 29 14.71 -0.18 -11.06
N LEU A 30 13.52 -0.23 -10.47
CA LEU A 30 12.35 0.47 -11.01
C LEU A 30 12.38 1.94 -10.58
N ARG A 31 12.32 2.84 -11.56
CA ARG A 31 12.21 4.29 -11.35
C ARG A 31 10.77 4.66 -11.06
N GLY A 32 10.56 5.40 -9.96
CA GLY A 32 9.26 5.93 -9.59
C GLY A 32 9.03 7.36 -10.08
N PRO A 33 7.85 7.94 -9.79
CA PRO A 33 7.52 9.31 -10.19
C PRO A 33 8.48 10.40 -9.69
N ASP A 34 9.17 10.16 -8.58
CA ASP A 34 10.15 11.12 -8.03
C ASP A 34 11.55 10.99 -8.65
N ASP A 35 11.78 9.97 -9.50
CA ASP A 35 13.10 9.69 -10.10
C ASP A 35 13.20 10.14 -11.57
N VAL A 36 12.16 10.79 -12.08
CA VAL A 36 12.10 11.30 -13.47
C VAL A 36 12.34 12.80 -13.54
N ASP A 37 12.92 13.25 -14.64
CA ASP A 37 13.09 14.68 -14.94
C ASP A 37 11.74 15.31 -15.32
N PRO A 38 11.18 16.24 -14.52
CA PRO A 38 9.91 16.88 -14.84
C PRO A 38 9.97 17.75 -16.10
N ASP A 39 11.17 18.15 -16.55
CA ASP A 39 11.38 18.98 -17.73
C ASP A 39 11.55 18.14 -19.02
N ASP A 40 11.72 16.81 -18.90
CA ASP A 40 11.81 15.89 -20.05
C ASP A 40 10.52 15.04 -20.18
N PRO A 41 9.62 15.35 -21.14
CA PRO A 41 8.39 14.58 -21.31
C PRO A 41 8.60 13.15 -21.80
N SER A 42 9.82 12.80 -22.23
CA SER A 42 10.18 11.43 -22.60
C SER A 42 10.70 10.60 -21.42
N ASP A 43 11.04 11.24 -20.29
CA ASP A 43 11.47 10.55 -19.09
C ASP A 43 10.26 10.10 -18.25
N GLU A 44 9.79 8.89 -18.52
CA GLU A 44 8.65 8.30 -17.82
C GLU A 44 9.08 7.32 -16.72
N PRO A 45 8.31 7.22 -15.62
CA PRO A 45 8.60 6.29 -14.55
C PRO A 45 8.27 4.85 -14.98
N ASP A 46 8.99 3.89 -14.41
CA ASP A 46 8.73 2.45 -14.61
C ASP A 46 7.47 1.98 -13.89
N PHE A 47 6.97 2.76 -12.93
CA PHE A 47 5.66 2.50 -12.33
C PHE A 47 4.85 3.78 -12.08
N LYS A 48 3.53 3.66 -12.17
CA LYS A 48 2.56 4.71 -11.82
C LYS A 48 1.57 4.16 -10.80
N ILE A 49 1.27 4.95 -9.77
CA ILE A 49 0.24 4.61 -8.78
C ILE A 49 -0.92 5.60 -8.96
N LEU A 50 -2.13 5.07 -8.99
CA LEU A 50 -3.36 5.83 -9.16
C LEU A 50 -4.33 5.57 -8.02
N PRO A 51 -4.36 6.45 -7.02
CA PRO A 51 -5.33 6.36 -5.94
C PRO A 51 -6.74 6.74 -6.43
N LEU A 52 -7.76 6.01 -5.99
CA LEU A 52 -9.18 6.24 -6.33
C LEU A 52 -10.03 6.66 -5.13
N GLU A 53 -9.44 7.43 -4.22
CA GLU A 53 -10.01 8.02 -3.00
C GLU A 53 -10.47 7.03 -1.93
N ASN A 54 -11.46 6.21 -2.25
CA ASN A 54 -12.14 5.32 -1.32
C ASN A 54 -12.56 4.01 -2.02
N LYS A 55 -12.79 2.96 -1.23
CA LYS A 55 -13.22 1.65 -1.75
C LYS A 55 -14.39 1.70 -2.74
N PRO A 56 -15.54 2.37 -2.49
CA PRO A 56 -16.61 2.46 -3.48
C PRO A 56 -16.16 3.01 -4.85
N ASN A 57 -15.38 4.10 -4.84
CA ASN A 57 -14.83 4.68 -6.06
C ASN A 57 -13.85 3.73 -6.74
N LEU A 58 -12.98 3.05 -5.98
CA LEU A 58 -12.09 2.02 -6.52
C LEU A 58 -12.87 0.95 -7.25
N LYS A 59 -13.91 0.38 -6.62
CA LYS A 59 -14.74 -0.68 -7.23
C LYS A 59 -15.45 -0.18 -8.49
N ALA A 60 -16.03 1.02 -8.45
CA ALA A 60 -16.71 1.59 -9.61
C ALA A 60 -15.77 1.96 -10.76
N MET A 61 -14.56 2.46 -10.48
CA MET A 61 -13.71 3.14 -11.47
C MET A 61 -12.42 2.38 -11.83
N CYS A 62 -12.07 1.31 -11.12
CA CYS A 62 -10.84 0.56 -11.40
C CYS A 62 -10.75 0.03 -12.83
N GLY A 63 -11.87 -0.35 -13.47
CA GLY A 63 -11.88 -0.79 -14.86
C GLY A 63 -11.44 0.28 -15.85
N SER A 64 -11.99 1.49 -15.75
CA SER A 64 -11.61 2.60 -16.64
C SER A 64 -10.20 3.10 -16.35
N ALA A 65 -9.81 3.13 -15.07
CA ALA A 65 -8.45 3.44 -14.63
C ALA A 65 -7.42 2.43 -15.17
N ALA A 66 -7.68 1.12 -15.06
CA ALA A 66 -6.79 0.07 -15.55
C ALA A 66 -6.65 0.15 -17.08
N LYS A 67 -7.74 0.39 -17.78
CA LYS A 67 -7.72 0.63 -19.23
C LYS A 67 -6.85 1.81 -19.61
N ARG A 68 -6.96 2.94 -18.88
CA ARG A 68 -6.11 4.12 -19.10
C ARG A 68 -4.64 3.80 -18.87
N LEU A 69 -4.31 3.16 -17.75
CA LEU A 69 -2.94 2.76 -17.43
C LEU A 69 -2.34 1.89 -18.53
N MET A 70 -3.10 0.94 -19.08
CA MET A 70 -2.61 0.06 -20.14
C MET A 70 -2.53 0.73 -21.51
N GLN A 71 -3.54 1.51 -21.90
CA GLN A 71 -3.68 2.02 -23.27
C GLN A 71 -3.02 3.38 -23.48
N THR A 72 -3.04 4.23 -22.46
CA THR A 72 -2.50 5.59 -22.52
C THR A 72 -1.13 5.64 -21.86
N ASP A 73 -1.00 5.08 -20.65
CA ASP A 73 0.27 5.12 -19.93
C ASP A 73 1.24 4.00 -20.33
N GLY A 74 0.82 3.07 -21.19
CA GLY A 74 1.68 1.96 -21.66
C GLY A 74 2.06 0.95 -20.58
N CYS A 75 1.31 0.87 -19.47
CA CYS A 75 1.57 -0.11 -18.42
C CYS A 75 1.34 -1.54 -18.93
N GLU A 76 2.35 -2.39 -18.83
CA GLU A 76 2.33 -3.79 -19.23
C GLU A 76 1.50 -4.66 -18.28
N ARG A 77 1.51 -4.32 -16.99
CA ARG A 77 0.70 -4.97 -15.94
C ARG A 77 0.03 -3.93 -15.05
N VAL A 78 -1.11 -4.29 -14.46
CA VAL A 78 -1.83 -3.45 -13.50
C VAL A 78 -2.15 -4.25 -12.23
N GLY A 79 -1.72 -3.75 -11.07
CA GLY A 79 -2.18 -4.21 -9.77
C GLY A 79 -3.34 -3.37 -9.24
N ILE A 80 -4.36 -4.00 -8.67
CA ILE A 80 -5.46 -3.32 -7.98
C ILE A 80 -5.42 -3.75 -6.52
N ILE A 81 -5.20 -2.80 -5.61
CA ILE A 81 -4.93 -3.06 -4.20
C ILE A 81 -5.97 -2.33 -3.34
N TRP A 82 -6.59 -3.02 -2.40
CA TRP A 82 -7.56 -2.43 -1.48
C TRP A 82 -7.51 -3.07 -0.10
N ASP A 83 -8.00 -2.35 0.91
CA ASP A 83 -8.02 -2.81 2.29
C ASP A 83 -9.23 -3.73 2.53
N LEU A 84 -9.13 -4.71 3.43
CA LEU A 84 -10.29 -5.53 3.81
C LEU A 84 -11.35 -4.68 4.52
N TYR A 85 -10.94 -3.83 5.47
CA TYR A 85 -11.86 -3.00 6.23
C TYR A 85 -12.03 -1.62 5.57
N PRO A 86 -13.23 -1.21 5.14
CA PRO A 86 -13.43 0.17 4.69
C PRO A 86 -13.34 1.14 5.88
N LYS A 87 -12.96 2.40 5.61
CA LYS A 87 -12.85 3.49 6.62
C LYS A 87 -14.07 3.65 7.55
N TRP A 88 -15.28 3.21 7.14
CA TRP A 88 -16.54 3.50 7.86
C TRP A 88 -17.52 2.32 8.05
N GLY A 89 -17.13 1.03 7.96
CA GLY A 89 -18.15 -0.04 8.01
C GLY A 89 -17.70 -1.48 8.24
N ARG A 90 -18.71 -2.35 8.42
CA ARG A 90 -18.59 -3.80 8.72
C ARG A 90 -18.60 -4.71 7.50
N ASP A 91 -18.78 -4.16 6.29
CA ASP A 91 -18.80 -4.97 5.08
C ASP A 91 -17.37 -5.42 4.80
N THR A 92 -17.09 -6.67 5.15
CA THR A 92 -15.76 -7.28 5.28
C THR A 92 -15.71 -8.50 4.39
N ASP A 93 -16.12 -8.31 3.15
CA ASP A 93 -16.20 -9.39 2.18
C ASP A 93 -15.29 -9.09 1.00
N CYS A 94 -14.06 -9.56 1.16
CA CYS A 94 -13.03 -9.51 0.14
C CYS A 94 -13.46 -10.21 -1.16
N ALA A 95 -14.27 -11.27 -1.09
CA ALA A 95 -14.73 -12.00 -2.26
C ALA A 95 -15.80 -11.20 -3.03
N ARG A 96 -16.68 -10.52 -2.30
CA ARG A 96 -17.63 -9.57 -2.89
C ARG A 96 -16.92 -8.37 -3.51
N ASP A 97 -15.98 -7.75 -2.78
CA ASP A 97 -15.19 -6.64 -3.31
C ASP A 97 -14.41 -7.05 -4.58
N HIS A 98 -13.83 -8.26 -4.59
CA HIS A 98 -13.17 -8.83 -5.76
C HIS A 98 -14.15 -9.01 -6.93
N THR A 99 -15.38 -9.46 -6.68
CA THR A 99 -16.42 -9.61 -7.71
C THR A 99 -16.77 -8.26 -8.33
N ASP A 100 -16.98 -7.23 -7.50
CA ASP A 100 -17.27 -5.86 -7.96
C ASP A 100 -16.11 -5.29 -8.80
N VAL A 101 -14.86 -5.55 -8.40
CA VAL A 101 -13.65 -5.16 -9.17
C VAL A 101 -13.61 -5.85 -10.52
N LEU A 102 -13.84 -7.18 -10.56
CA LEU A 102 -13.90 -7.93 -11.83
C LEU A 102 -15.01 -7.42 -12.75
N ASP A 103 -16.18 -7.10 -12.21
CA ASP A 103 -17.29 -6.54 -12.97
C ASP A 103 -16.92 -5.19 -13.61
N SER A 104 -16.21 -4.33 -12.88
CA SER A 104 -15.71 -3.06 -13.41
C SER A 104 -14.70 -3.26 -14.54
N LEU A 105 -13.75 -4.19 -14.37
CA LEU A 105 -12.75 -4.54 -15.39
C LEU A 105 -13.40 -5.11 -16.66
N ASN A 106 -14.36 -6.02 -16.51
CA ASN A 106 -15.10 -6.62 -17.61
C ASN A 106 -15.92 -5.58 -18.39
N LYS A 107 -16.62 -4.67 -17.68
CA LYS A 107 -17.35 -3.56 -18.30
C LYS A 107 -16.43 -2.65 -19.12
N ALA A 108 -15.21 -2.41 -18.64
CA ALA A 108 -14.20 -1.62 -19.35
C ALA A 108 -13.49 -2.38 -20.48
N LYS A 109 -13.70 -3.71 -20.57
CA LYS A 109 -13.03 -4.64 -21.51
C LYS A 109 -11.51 -4.64 -21.33
N VAL A 110 -11.06 -4.70 -20.08
CA VAL A 110 -9.63 -4.83 -19.73
C VAL A 110 -9.19 -6.29 -19.90
N ASP A 111 -7.97 -6.49 -20.38
CA ASP A 111 -7.36 -7.82 -20.44
C ASP A 111 -6.98 -8.29 -19.03
N LEU A 112 -7.79 -9.21 -18.48
CA LEU A 112 -7.61 -9.72 -17.12
C LEU A 112 -6.31 -10.50 -16.94
N ALA A 113 -5.68 -11.03 -18.00
CA ALA A 113 -4.40 -11.72 -17.89
C ALA A 113 -3.24 -10.78 -17.49
N ARG A 114 -3.46 -9.48 -17.60
CA ARG A 114 -2.50 -8.42 -17.25
C ARG A 114 -2.88 -7.69 -15.96
N VAL A 115 -3.90 -8.16 -15.24
CA VAL A 115 -4.41 -7.54 -14.02
C VAL A 115 -4.27 -8.49 -12.84
N GLU A 116 -3.69 -8.00 -11.75
CA GLU A 116 -3.65 -8.71 -10.47
C GLU A 116 -4.45 -7.95 -9.42
N CYS A 117 -5.37 -8.66 -8.78
CA CYS A 117 -6.22 -8.11 -7.73
C CYS A 117 -5.71 -8.58 -6.37
N LEU A 118 -5.50 -7.63 -5.46
CA LEU A 118 -4.96 -7.87 -4.12
C LEU A 118 -5.79 -7.17 -3.05
N CYS A 119 -6.32 -7.97 -2.15
CA CYS A 119 -7.00 -7.52 -0.96
C CYS A 119 -6.05 -7.66 0.24
N VAL A 120 -5.71 -6.54 0.87
CA VAL A 120 -4.77 -6.48 1.98
C VAL A 120 -5.40 -7.09 3.23
N VAL A 121 -4.59 -7.82 4.03
CA VAL A 121 -5.05 -8.33 5.32
C VAL A 121 -5.35 -7.14 6.23
N ALA A 122 -6.63 -6.89 6.50
CA ALA A 122 -7.15 -5.77 7.26
C ALA A 122 -6.88 -4.38 6.63
N GLU A 123 -5.65 -3.86 6.76
CA GLU A 123 -5.18 -2.54 6.28
C GLU A 123 -3.67 -2.65 5.96
N ILE A 124 -3.10 -1.73 5.16
CA ILE A 124 -1.65 -1.66 4.89
C ILE A 124 -0.83 -1.63 6.19
N GLU A 125 -1.32 -1.02 7.27
CA GLU A 125 -0.63 -1.03 8.57
C GLU A 125 -0.39 -2.44 9.13
N THR A 126 -1.15 -3.47 8.72
CA THR A 126 -0.87 -4.86 9.09
C THR A 126 0.53 -5.27 8.65
N TRP A 127 0.97 -4.84 7.47
CA TRP A 127 2.33 -5.11 6.98
C TRP A 127 3.33 -4.55 7.98
N PHE A 128 3.21 -3.28 8.38
CA PHE A 128 4.12 -2.68 9.36
C PHE A 128 4.14 -3.41 10.71
N LEU A 129 3.00 -3.88 11.18
CA LEU A 129 2.91 -4.63 12.44
C LEU A 129 3.66 -5.98 12.39
N MET A 130 3.98 -6.50 11.20
CA MET A 130 4.86 -7.66 11.04
C MET A 130 6.31 -7.37 11.45
N ASP A 131 6.76 -6.12 11.28
CA ASP A 131 8.09 -5.70 11.70
C ASP A 131 8.08 -4.68 12.83
N ARG A 132 7.91 -5.21 14.03
CA ARG A 132 8.04 -4.46 15.27
C ARG A 132 9.35 -3.64 15.35
N SER A 133 10.47 -4.11 14.83
CA SER A 133 11.73 -3.37 15.00
C SER A 133 11.77 -2.09 14.19
N ALA A 134 11.18 -2.06 13.00
CA ALA A 134 11.10 -0.84 12.18
C ALA A 134 10.28 0.25 12.89
N ILE A 135 9.12 -0.11 13.42
CA ILE A 135 8.28 0.79 14.23
C ILE A 135 9.08 1.30 15.43
N GLN A 136 9.79 0.41 16.12
CA GLN A 136 10.61 0.80 17.27
C GLN A 136 11.73 1.78 16.89
N THR A 137 12.39 1.58 15.75
CA THR A 137 13.45 2.47 15.25
C THR A 137 12.91 3.87 14.99
N VAL A 138 11.78 3.99 14.30
CA VAL A 138 11.14 5.28 14.03
C VAL A 138 10.74 5.98 15.33
N ILE A 139 10.07 5.27 16.24
CA ILE A 139 9.67 5.83 17.54
C ILE A 139 10.89 6.27 18.35
N LYS A 140 11.99 5.50 18.37
CA LYS A 140 13.22 5.88 19.09
C LYS A 140 13.78 7.22 18.62
N ARG A 141 13.79 7.45 17.30
CA ARG A 141 14.25 8.72 16.71
C ARG A 141 13.35 9.89 17.14
N LEU A 142 12.04 9.67 17.14
CA LEU A 142 11.05 10.70 17.48
C LEU A 142 10.95 11.01 18.98
N ALA A 143 11.16 10.01 19.84
CA ALA A 143 11.05 10.14 21.29
C ALA A 143 12.36 10.56 21.98
N HIS A 144 13.47 10.66 21.23
CA HIS A 144 14.77 11.06 21.75
C HIS A 144 14.67 12.40 22.51
N PRO A 145 15.32 12.56 23.69
CA PRO A 145 16.28 11.64 24.33
C PRO A 145 15.66 10.58 25.26
N HIS A 146 14.34 10.43 25.30
CA HIS A 146 13.69 9.60 26.32
C HIS A 146 13.80 8.10 26.02
N PRO A 147 14.09 7.25 27.04
CA PRO A 147 14.09 5.81 26.86
C PRO A 147 12.66 5.34 26.55
N ILE A 148 12.52 4.54 25.50
CA ILE A 148 11.23 3.95 25.13
C ILE A 148 11.16 2.47 25.53
N LYS A 149 10.03 2.07 26.08
CA LYS A 149 9.66 0.65 26.25
C LYS A 149 8.44 0.36 25.40
N MET A 150 8.68 -0.06 24.16
CA MET A 150 7.59 -0.35 23.24
C MET A 150 6.92 -1.69 23.58
N PRO A 151 5.58 -1.76 23.68
CA PRO A 151 4.86 -3.01 23.88
C PRO A 151 5.22 -4.10 22.86
N SER A 152 5.04 -5.37 23.23
CA SER A 152 5.14 -6.48 22.28
C SER A 152 3.93 -6.49 21.35
N ILE A 153 4.16 -6.80 20.07
CA ILE A 153 3.09 -7.07 19.10
C ILE A 153 3.01 -8.59 18.99
N ARG A 154 1.89 -9.18 19.42
CA ARG A 154 1.63 -10.62 19.31
C ARG A 154 0.55 -10.84 18.25
N LYS A 155 0.74 -11.86 17.42
CA LYS A 155 -0.18 -12.24 16.33
C LYS A 155 -0.66 -11.04 15.50
N PRO A 156 0.24 -10.37 14.75
CA PRO A 156 -0.11 -9.16 14.00
C PRO A 156 -1.33 -9.34 13.08
N LEU A 157 -1.49 -10.52 12.49
CA LEU A 157 -2.58 -10.86 11.57
C LEU A 157 -3.96 -10.95 12.26
N ASP A 158 -4.01 -11.13 13.57
CA ASP A 158 -5.28 -11.21 14.34
C ASP A 158 -5.78 -9.82 14.77
N ILE A 159 -5.04 -8.75 14.46
CA ILE A 159 -5.35 -7.38 14.88
C ILE A 159 -6.38 -6.80 13.90
N THR A 160 -7.61 -6.63 14.37
CA THR A 160 -8.74 -6.15 13.55
C THR A 160 -8.70 -4.67 13.21
N LYS A 161 -7.92 -3.86 13.94
CA LYS A 161 -7.71 -2.43 13.66
C LYS A 161 -6.22 -2.07 13.67
N PRO A 162 -5.46 -2.50 12.64
CA PRO A 162 -4.02 -2.29 12.54
C PRO A 162 -3.60 -0.83 12.72
N LYS A 163 -4.30 0.11 12.09
CA LYS A 163 -4.01 1.53 12.20
C LYS A 163 -4.17 2.08 13.61
N VAL A 164 -5.26 1.71 14.29
CA VAL A 164 -5.48 2.10 15.69
C VAL A 164 -4.35 1.53 16.57
N LYS A 165 -3.96 0.27 16.34
CA LYS A 165 -2.84 -0.33 17.07
C LYS A 165 -1.53 0.43 16.86
N LEU A 166 -1.25 0.86 15.63
CA LEU A 166 -0.06 1.64 15.32
C LEU A 166 -0.06 3.00 16.04
N ILE A 167 -1.20 3.71 16.01
CA ILE A 167 -1.39 4.97 16.76
C ILE A 167 -1.14 4.76 18.26
N ASP A 168 -1.69 3.69 18.84
CA ASP A 168 -1.52 3.37 20.26
C ASP A 168 -0.06 3.07 20.63
N LEU A 169 0.72 2.45 19.74
CA LEU A 169 2.15 2.21 19.96
C LEU A 169 2.93 3.54 20.04
N PHE A 170 2.66 4.47 19.12
CA PHE A 170 3.29 5.79 19.12
C PHE A 170 2.92 6.58 20.39
N LYS A 171 1.64 6.58 20.75
CA LYS A 171 1.13 7.25 21.96
C LYS A 171 1.74 6.66 23.24
N SER A 172 1.79 5.33 23.33
CA SER A 172 2.37 4.61 24.48
C SER A 172 3.87 4.90 24.66
N CYS A 173 4.56 5.26 23.59
CA CYS A 173 5.96 5.63 23.59
C CYS A 173 6.20 7.15 23.66
N ARG A 174 5.19 7.92 24.09
CA ARG A 174 5.26 9.38 24.31
C ARG A 174 5.52 10.21 23.04
N VAL A 175 5.28 9.66 21.85
CA VAL A 175 5.30 10.46 20.63
C VAL A 175 3.99 11.27 20.58
N ARG A 176 4.10 12.61 20.51
CA ARG A 176 2.97 13.55 20.68
C ARG A 176 1.79 13.26 19.74
N LYS A 177 2.08 12.99 18.47
CA LYS A 177 1.06 12.75 17.44
C LYS A 177 1.61 11.82 16.39
N TYR A 178 0.87 10.77 16.07
CA TYR A 178 1.13 9.96 14.89
C TYR A 178 0.63 10.70 13.64
N GLN A 179 1.51 10.89 12.66
CA GLN A 179 1.22 11.53 11.39
C GLN A 179 1.38 10.48 10.29
N GLU A 180 0.26 9.97 9.81
CA GLU A 180 0.20 8.81 8.91
C GLU A 180 1.12 8.95 7.69
N HIS A 181 0.97 10.04 6.92
CA HIS A 181 1.79 10.30 5.73
C HIS A 181 3.30 10.39 6.00
N VAL A 182 3.72 10.88 7.17
CA VAL A 182 5.16 10.98 7.50
C VAL A 182 5.67 9.67 8.08
N HIS A 183 4.98 9.15 9.09
CA HIS A 183 5.48 8.05 9.88
C HIS A 183 5.37 6.72 9.13
N ASN A 184 4.36 6.54 8.26
CA ASN A 184 4.28 5.32 7.46
C ASN A 184 5.42 5.22 6.45
N ILE A 185 5.81 6.33 5.82
CA ILE A 185 6.98 6.36 4.93
C ILE A 185 8.26 6.05 5.73
N GLN A 186 8.42 6.67 6.91
CA GLN A 186 9.56 6.38 7.79
C GLN A 186 9.60 4.91 8.22
N ILE A 187 8.46 4.29 8.50
CA ILE A 187 8.40 2.86 8.83
C ILE A 187 8.73 2.04 7.59
N ALA A 188 8.13 2.34 6.43
CA ALA A 188 8.39 1.67 5.16
C ALA A 188 9.87 1.73 4.75
N ALA A 189 10.60 2.78 5.11
CA ALA A 189 12.05 2.86 4.92
C ALA A 189 12.85 1.89 5.82
N GLU A 190 12.31 1.53 7.00
CA GLU A 190 13.01 0.76 8.03
C GLU A 190 12.61 -0.73 8.09
N VAL A 191 11.49 -1.13 7.48
CA VAL A 191 11.00 -2.52 7.54
C VAL A 191 12.02 -3.52 7.01
N ASN A 192 12.16 -4.65 7.69
CA ASN A 192 12.80 -5.83 7.14
C ASN A 192 11.80 -6.56 6.23
N LEU A 193 12.10 -6.64 4.93
CA LEU A 193 11.19 -7.20 3.93
C LEU A 193 10.88 -8.69 4.21
N ASP A 194 11.84 -9.49 4.67
CA ASP A 194 11.62 -10.90 5.02
C ASP A 194 10.61 -11.09 6.16
N ARG A 195 10.46 -10.09 7.04
CA ARG A 195 9.42 -10.11 8.08
C ARG A 195 8.05 -9.78 7.48
N LEU A 196 8.01 -8.85 6.53
CA LEU A 196 6.77 -8.52 5.83
C LEU A 196 6.26 -9.70 5.01
N GLN A 197 7.14 -10.49 4.39
CA GLN A 197 6.82 -11.73 3.66
C GLN A 197 6.03 -12.76 4.47
N ARG A 198 6.01 -12.66 5.81
CA ARG A 198 5.19 -13.52 6.68
C ARG A 198 3.70 -13.13 6.65
N CYS A 199 3.35 -11.97 6.10
CA CYS A 199 1.97 -11.57 5.85
C CYS A 199 1.57 -12.04 4.44
N PRO A 200 0.53 -12.89 4.31
CA PRO A 200 0.13 -13.43 3.00
C PRO A 200 -0.13 -12.35 1.95
N SER A 201 -0.86 -11.28 2.29
CA SER A 201 -1.11 -10.19 1.33
C SER A 201 0.15 -9.42 0.89
N PHE A 202 1.19 -9.37 1.74
CA PHE A 202 2.46 -8.76 1.33
C PHE A 202 3.27 -9.70 0.43
N ALA A 203 3.27 -10.99 0.73
CA ALA A 203 3.91 -11.99 -0.13
C ALA A 203 3.27 -12.02 -1.53
N ASP A 204 1.93 -11.93 -1.60
CA ASP A 204 1.19 -11.80 -2.86
C ASP A 204 1.50 -10.48 -3.57
N PHE A 205 1.65 -9.37 -2.83
CA PHE A 205 2.09 -8.10 -3.41
C PHE A 205 3.45 -8.24 -4.11
N ASP A 206 4.44 -8.82 -3.45
CA ASP A 206 5.77 -9.00 -4.03
C ASP A 206 5.79 -9.99 -5.20
N THR A 207 5.08 -11.11 -5.10
CA THR A 207 5.19 -12.21 -6.06
C THR A 207 4.20 -12.15 -7.22
N ARG A 208 3.01 -11.57 -7.02
CA ARG A 208 1.95 -11.50 -8.03
C ARG A 208 1.85 -10.11 -8.65
N VAL A 209 1.88 -9.08 -7.80
CA VAL A 209 1.71 -7.68 -8.26
C VAL A 209 3.01 -7.09 -8.80
N LEU A 210 4.16 -7.43 -8.20
CA LEU A 210 5.50 -6.95 -8.59
C LEU A 210 6.39 -8.04 -9.23
N PRO A 211 5.91 -8.86 -10.18
CA PRO A 211 6.66 -10.01 -10.69
C PRO A 211 7.99 -9.61 -11.35
#